data_AF-A0A971CV57-F1
#
_entry.id   AF-A0A971CV57-F1
#
_cell.length_a   1.000
_cell.length_b   1.000
_cell.length_c   1.000
_cell.angle_alpha   90.00
_cell.angle_beta   90.00
_cell.angle_gamma   90.00
#
_symmetry.space_group_name_H-M   'P 1'
#
loop_
_entity.id
_entity.type
_entity.pdbx_description
1 polymer ?
#
loop_
_entity_poly.entity_id
_entity_poly.type
_entity_poly.pdbx_seq_one_letter_code
_entity_poly.pdbx_strand_id
1 'polypeptide(L)'
;MLILRIKQAECALADGRLDEAFEIAGADDVRRHRHGQRLLGRLTRAYVQRGREALAGGRLDTALADCNKAEKLAGNASDVAQLREAVCRAIVERQHGHQQGAVRVAQARQRIADGWHSVGGQILERAGSDDAQA
;
A
#
# COMPACT_ATOMS: atom_id res chain seq x y z
N MET A 1 37.62 -5.12 -7.85
CA MET A 1 37.20 -3.70 -7.90
C MET A 1 36.11 -3.38 -6.86
N LEU A 2 36.19 -3.95 -5.65
CA LEU A 2 35.13 -3.87 -4.63
C LEU A 2 34.96 -2.46 -4.04
N ILE A 3 36.07 -1.78 -3.75
CA ILE A 3 36.07 -0.44 -3.16
C ILE A 3 35.35 0.57 -4.07
N LEU A 4 35.55 0.48 -5.39
CA LEU A 4 34.89 1.35 -6.36
C LEU A 4 33.37 1.13 -6.38
N ARG A 5 32.90 -0.12 -6.34
CA ARG A 5 31.45 -0.44 -6.29
C ARG A 5 30.80 0.10 -5.03
N ILE A 6 31.46 -0.03 -3.88
CA ILE A 6 30.97 0.55 -2.62
C ILE A 6 30.86 2.07 -2.75
N LYS A 7 31.86 2.73 -3.35
CA LYS A 7 31.83 4.17 -3.58
C LYS A 7 30.70 4.61 -4.52
N GLN A 8 30.48 3.87 -5.59
CA GLN A 8 29.35 4.12 -6.51
C GLN A 8 28.01 4.03 -5.79
N ALA A 9 27.81 3.01 -4.97
CA ALA A 9 26.58 2.86 -4.18
C ALA A 9 26.42 3.96 -3.13
N GLU A 10 27.52 4.39 -2.49
CA GLU A 10 27.51 5.54 -1.58
C GLU A 10 27.11 6.85 -2.29
N CYS A 11 27.59 7.08 -3.52
CA CYS A 11 27.20 8.23 -4.34
C CYS A 11 25.72 8.14 -4.75
N ALA A 12 25.27 6.99 -5.28
CA ALA A 12 23.86 6.80 -5.63
C ALA A 12 22.93 7.04 -4.43
N LEU A 13 23.31 6.56 -3.25
CA LEU A 13 22.57 6.83 -2.01
C LEU A 13 22.54 8.33 -1.66
N ALA A 14 23.68 9.02 -1.78
CA ALA A 14 23.76 10.46 -1.51
C ALA A 14 22.88 11.29 -2.48
N ASP A 15 22.73 10.83 -3.72
CA ASP A 15 21.89 11.46 -4.74
C ASP A 15 20.39 11.08 -4.62
N GLY A 16 20.02 10.27 -3.63
CA GLY A 16 18.65 9.78 -3.46
C GLY A 16 18.24 8.68 -4.45
N ARG A 17 19.16 8.16 -5.26
CA ARG A 17 18.96 7.05 -6.20
C ARG A 17 18.97 5.71 -5.46
N LEU A 18 17.98 5.50 -4.59
CA LEU A 18 17.93 4.35 -3.68
C LEU A 18 17.90 3.00 -4.40
N ASP A 19 17.24 2.90 -5.55
CA ASP A 19 17.11 1.65 -6.29
C ASP A 19 18.45 1.22 -6.89
N GLU A 20 19.19 2.17 -7.48
CA GLU A 20 20.56 1.92 -7.97
C GLU A 20 21.51 1.55 -6.83
N ALA A 21 21.44 2.27 -5.71
CA ALA A 21 22.23 1.95 -4.53
C ALA A 21 21.92 0.54 -3.99
N PHE A 22 20.65 0.11 -4.07
CA PHE A 22 20.21 -1.24 -3.67
C PHE A 22 20.79 -2.33 -4.56
N GLU A 23 20.72 -2.17 -5.87
CA GLU A 23 21.27 -3.15 -6.82
C GLU A 23 22.78 -3.34 -6.61
N ILE A 24 23.52 -2.24 -6.41
CA ILE A 24 24.97 -2.33 -6.17
C ILE A 24 25.27 -2.93 -4.79
N ALA A 25 24.53 -2.53 -3.75
CA ALA A 25 24.75 -3.00 -2.38
C ALA A 25 24.33 -4.47 -2.17
N GLY A 26 23.46 -5.01 -3.02
CA GLY A 26 23.01 -6.39 -2.99
C GLY A 26 24.08 -7.43 -3.35
N ALA A 27 25.18 -7.00 -3.99
CA ALA A 27 26.27 -7.89 -4.37
C ALA A 27 26.96 -8.53 -3.14
N ASP A 28 27.20 -9.85 -3.19
CA ASP A 28 27.72 -10.64 -2.07
C ASP A 28 29.04 -10.12 -1.49
N ASP A 29 29.94 -9.66 -2.36
CA ASP A 29 31.24 -9.09 -1.99
C ASP A 29 31.09 -7.75 -1.27
N VAL A 30 30.12 -6.92 -1.68
CA VAL A 30 29.74 -5.68 -0.97
C VAL A 30 29.12 -6.02 0.38
N ARG A 31 28.15 -6.94 0.43
CA ARG A 31 27.49 -7.33 1.69
C ARG A 31 28.49 -7.86 2.71
N ARG A 32 29.48 -8.67 2.34
CA ARG A 32 30.46 -9.22 3.30
C ARG A 32 31.51 -8.20 3.77
N HIS A 33 31.62 -7.05 3.11
CA HIS A 33 32.62 -6.05 3.44
C HIS A 33 32.15 -5.07 4.53
N ARG A 34 33.03 -4.71 5.47
CA ARG A 34 32.71 -3.79 6.59
C ARG A 34 32.13 -2.44 6.12
N HIS A 35 32.65 -1.88 5.02
CA HIS A 35 32.08 -0.64 4.47
C HIS A 35 30.74 -0.87 3.80
N GLY A 36 30.54 -2.01 3.15
CA GLY A 36 29.25 -2.38 2.58
C GLY A 36 28.19 -2.57 3.66
N GLN A 37 28.52 -3.21 4.79
CA GLN A 37 27.63 -3.30 5.95
C GLN A 37 27.18 -1.93 6.48
N ARG A 38 28.09 -0.95 6.56
CA ARG A 38 27.72 0.43 6.93
C ARG A 38 26.81 1.09 5.89
N LEU A 39 27.09 0.87 4.61
CA LEU A 39 26.24 1.33 3.50
C LEU A 39 24.84 0.71 3.58
N LEU A 40 24.73 -0.62 3.78
CA LEU A 40 23.46 -1.32 3.93
C LEU A 40 22.62 -0.69 5.05
N GLY A 41 23.21 -0.46 6.23
CA GLY A 41 22.49 0.19 7.33
C GLY A 41 22.00 1.60 7.00
N ARG A 42 22.76 2.39 6.23
CA ARG A 42 22.30 3.72 5.77
C ARG A 42 21.18 3.60 4.74
N LEU A 43 21.30 2.66 3.81
CA LEU A 43 20.31 2.42 2.76
C LEU A 43 18.99 1.88 3.34
N THR A 44 19.05 0.97 4.32
CA THR A 44 17.88 0.51 5.07
C THR A 44 17.16 1.67 5.73
N ARG A 45 17.87 2.56 6.43
CA ARG A 45 17.27 3.75 7.04
C ARG A 45 16.60 4.67 6.02
N ALA A 46 17.21 4.84 4.85
CA ALA A 46 16.63 5.63 3.77
C ALA A 46 15.32 5.00 3.24
N TYR A 47 15.28 3.70 3.01
CA TYR A 47 14.05 2.98 2.64
C TYR A 47 12.99 3.04 3.73
N VAL A 48 13.36 2.86 5.00
CA VAL A 48 12.42 2.95 6.12
C VAL A 48 11.80 4.34 6.19
N GLN A 49 12.62 5.39 6.06
CA GLN A 49 12.14 6.78 6.07
C GLN A 49 11.19 7.05 4.91
N ARG A 50 11.59 6.70 3.67
CA ARG A 50 10.73 6.88 2.48
C ARG A 50 9.44 6.08 2.57
N GLY A 51 9.50 4.86 3.11
CA GLY A 51 8.34 4.02 3.35
C GLY A 51 7.35 4.63 4.35
N ARG A 52 7.85 5.24 5.43
CA ARG A 52 7.01 5.98 6.41
C ARG A 52 6.36 7.21 5.77
N GLU A 53 7.09 7.96 4.96
CA GLU A 53 6.55 9.11 4.22
C GLU A 53 5.50 8.70 3.19
N ALA A 54 5.74 7.59 2.47
CA ALA A 54 4.77 7.01 1.55
C ALA A 54 3.50 6.55 2.28
N LEU A 55 3.67 5.90 3.44
CA LEU A 55 2.56 5.47 4.29
C LEU A 55 1.72 6.66 4.78
N ALA A 56 2.38 7.72 5.28
CA ALA A 56 1.71 8.95 5.71
C ALA A 56 0.94 9.63 4.57
N GLY A 57 1.45 9.52 3.34
CA GLY A 57 0.76 9.99 2.13
C GLY A 57 -0.26 9.02 1.53
N GLY A 58 -0.58 7.90 2.19
CA GLY A 58 -1.53 6.89 1.69
C GLY A 58 -1.04 6.09 0.48
N ARG A 59 0.23 6.22 0.09
CA ARG A 59 0.86 5.50 -1.03
C ARG A 59 1.33 4.12 -0.57
N LEU A 60 0.36 3.24 -0.29
CA LEU A 60 0.60 1.94 0.33
C LEU A 60 1.51 1.02 -0.50
N ASP A 61 1.39 1.03 -1.83
CA ASP A 61 2.23 0.18 -2.70
C ASP A 61 3.71 0.60 -2.62
N THR A 62 3.98 1.91 -2.62
CA THR A 62 5.33 2.44 -2.43
C THR A 62 5.87 2.11 -1.03
N ALA A 63 5.04 2.27 0.01
CA ALA A 63 5.43 1.95 1.37
C ALA A 63 5.78 0.46 1.55
N LEU A 64 4.98 -0.43 0.94
CA LEU A 64 5.23 -1.88 0.93
C LEU A 64 6.49 -2.24 0.15
N ALA A 65 6.71 -1.64 -1.02
CA ALA A 65 7.91 -1.87 -1.82
C ALA A 65 9.19 -1.47 -1.05
N ASP A 66 9.16 -0.31 -0.39
CA ASP A 66 10.27 0.18 0.43
C ASP A 66 10.51 -0.69 1.66
N CYS A 67 9.44 -1.12 2.33
CA CYS A 67 9.52 -2.08 3.44
C CYS A 67 10.20 -3.39 3.01
N ASN A 68 9.78 -3.97 1.88
CA ASN A 68 10.36 -5.21 1.35
C ASN A 68 11.84 -5.05 1.00
N LYS A 69 12.25 -3.90 0.45
CA LYS A 69 13.67 -3.64 0.18
C LYS A 69 14.47 -3.48 1.47
N ALA A 70 13.93 -2.78 2.46
CA ALA A 70 14.57 -2.64 3.77
C ALA A 70 14.77 -4.01 4.46
N GLU A 71 13.77 -4.89 4.40
CA GLU A 71 13.82 -6.25 4.91
C GLU A 71 14.88 -7.10 4.19
N LYS A 72 15.00 -7.01 2.86
CA LYS A 72 16.06 -7.71 2.11
C LYS A 72 17.48 -7.31 2.53
N LEU A 73 17.67 -6.06 2.97
CA LEU A 73 18.98 -5.53 3.37
C LEU A 73 19.33 -5.89 4.82
N ALA A 74 18.38 -5.70 5.74
CA ALA A 74 18.64 -5.75 7.19
C ALA A 74 17.84 -6.83 7.94
N GLY A 75 17.01 -7.61 7.26
CA GLY A 75 16.12 -8.60 7.87
C GLY A 75 15.11 -7.93 8.80
N ASN A 76 14.90 -8.54 9.97
CA ASN A 76 13.93 -8.10 10.96
C ASN A 76 14.48 -7.05 11.95
N ALA A 77 15.25 -6.08 11.45
CA ALA A 77 15.65 -4.93 12.25
C ALA A 77 14.40 -4.21 12.81
N SER A 78 14.51 -3.64 14.01
CA SER A 78 13.34 -3.12 14.74
C SER A 78 12.56 -2.05 13.97
N ASP A 79 13.26 -1.17 13.26
CA ASP A 79 12.69 -0.12 12.43
C ASP A 79 11.97 -0.66 11.18
N VAL A 80 12.52 -1.71 10.57
CA VAL A 80 11.88 -2.45 9.47
C VAL A 80 10.65 -3.19 9.95
N ALA A 81 10.72 -3.87 11.10
CA ALA A 81 9.59 -4.59 11.68
C ALA A 81 8.41 -3.65 12.00
N GLN A 82 8.71 -2.47 12.57
CA GLN A 82 7.71 -1.44 12.83
C GLN A 82 7.07 -0.90 11.54
N LEU A 83 7.88 -0.63 10.51
CA LEU A 83 7.34 -0.21 9.21
C LEU A 83 6.43 -1.29 8.61
N ARG A 84 6.85 -2.55 8.66
CA ARG A 84 6.06 -3.69 8.16
C ARG A 84 4.72 -3.80 8.88
N GLU A 85 4.71 -3.72 10.21
CA GLU A 85 3.49 -3.74 10.99
C GLU A 85 2.54 -2.60 10.59
N ALA A 86 3.08 -1.37 10.48
CA ALA A 86 2.31 -0.20 10.11
C ALA A 86 1.73 -0.30 8.69
N VAL A 87 2.51 -0.79 7.72
CA VAL A 87 2.05 -1.02 6.34
C VAL A 87 0.96 -2.09 6.30
N CYS A 88 1.16 -3.24 6.95
CA CYS A 88 0.17 -4.31 7.02
C CYS A 88 -1.15 -3.81 7.62
N ARG A 89 -1.08 -3.06 8.73
CA ARG A 89 -2.26 -2.47 9.37
C ARG A 89 -3.03 -1.55 8.41
N ALA A 90 -2.33 -0.64 7.74
CA ALA A 90 -2.95 0.29 6.80
C ALA A 90 -3.58 -0.41 5.57
N ILE A 91 -2.96 -1.48 5.07
CA ILE A 91 -3.53 -2.29 3.98
C ILE A 91 -4.84 -2.94 4.43
N VAL A 92 -4.85 -3.55 5.61
CA VAL A 92 -6.04 -4.18 6.18
C VAL A 92 -7.15 -3.16 6.40
N GLU A 93 -6.84 -2.01 7.00
CA GLU A 93 -7.82 -0.92 7.22
C GLU A 93 -8.42 -0.41 5.90
N ARG A 94 -7.60 -0.22 4.87
CA ARG A 94 -8.06 0.20 3.54
C ARG A 94 -9.03 -0.82 2.92
N GLN A 95 -8.71 -2.11 3.01
CA GLN A 95 -9.57 -3.17 2.49
C GLN A 95 -10.93 -3.21 3.21
N HIS A 96 -10.93 -3.12 4.54
CA HIS A 96 -12.17 -3.07 5.33
C HIS A 96 -13.03 -1.85 4.97
N GLY A 97 -12.41 -0.67 4.80
CA GLY A 97 -13.11 0.54 4.37
C GLY A 97 -13.77 0.39 3.00
N HIS A 98 -13.06 -0.20 2.02
CA HIS A 98 -13.61 -0.47 0.69
C HIS A 98 -14.78 -1.46 0.74
N GLN A 99 -14.67 -2.55 1.52
CA GLN A 99 -15.74 -3.53 1.70
C GLN A 99 -16.99 -2.90 2.33
N GLN A 100 -16.83 -2.13 3.41
CA GLN A 100 -17.95 -1.45 4.06
C GLN A 100 -18.62 -0.43 3.14
N GLY A 101 -17.83 0.31 2.35
CA GLY A 101 -18.34 1.23 1.33
C GLY A 101 -19.17 0.49 0.27
N ALA A 102 -18.67 -0.63 -0.25
CA ALA A 102 -19.38 -1.44 -1.24
C ALA A 102 -20.71 -1.98 -0.69
N VAL A 103 -20.74 -2.46 0.56
CA VAL A 103 -21.96 -2.92 1.22
C VAL A 103 -22.98 -1.79 1.36
N ARG A 104 -22.56 -0.59 1.81
CA ARG A 104 -23.45 0.57 1.94
C ARG A 104 -24.04 0.99 0.59
N VAL A 105 -23.23 1.00 -0.47
CA VAL A 105 -23.69 1.31 -1.83
C VAL A 105 -24.68 0.25 -2.33
N ALA A 106 -24.40 -1.04 -2.10
CA ALA A 106 -25.31 -2.12 -2.49
C ALA A 106 -26.66 -2.01 -1.75
N GLN A 107 -26.64 -1.76 -0.44
CA GLN A 107 -27.85 -1.54 0.36
C GLN A 107 -28.64 -0.32 -0.11
N ALA A 108 -27.97 0.79 -0.45
CA ALA A 108 -28.64 1.97 -0.99
C ALA A 108 -29.31 1.67 -2.34
N ARG A 109 -28.63 0.92 -3.23
CA ARG A 109 -29.21 0.48 -4.52
C ARG A 109 -30.44 -0.40 -4.32
N GLN A 110 -30.38 -1.34 -3.38
CA GLN A 110 -31.52 -2.22 -3.07
C GLN A 110 -32.73 -1.41 -2.58
N ARG A 111 -32.53 -0.49 -1.64
CA ARG A 111 -33.62 0.37 -1.13
C ARG A 111 -34.24 1.25 -2.23
N ILE A 112 -33.43 1.74 -3.16
CA ILE A 112 -33.93 2.49 -4.33
C ILE A 112 -34.77 1.55 -5.21
N ALA A 113 -34.28 0.36 -5.55
CA ALA A 113 -35.01 -0.60 -6.36
C ALA A 113 -36.34 -1.02 -5.69
N ASP A 114 -36.32 -1.36 -4.40
CA ASP A 114 -37.50 -1.73 -3.63
C ASP A 114 -38.52 -0.57 -3.58
N GLY A 115 -38.03 0.66 -3.40
CA GLY A 115 -38.87 1.87 -3.44
C GLY A 115 -39.51 2.10 -4.81
N TRP A 116 -38.79 1.84 -5.91
CA TRP A 116 -39.33 1.95 -7.28
C TRP A 116 -40.35 0.85 -7.58
N HIS A 117 -40.12 -0.38 -7.11
CA HIS A 117 -41.09 -1.47 -7.20
C HIS A 117 -42.37 -1.19 -6.40
N SER A 118 -42.24 -0.64 -5.20
CA SER A 118 -43.40 -0.26 -4.37
C SER A 118 -44.25 0.82 -5.04
N VAL A 119 -43.63 1.85 -5.62
CA VAL A 119 -44.33 2.90 -6.36
C VAL A 119 -45.00 2.34 -7.62
N GLY A 120 -44.32 1.48 -8.38
CA GLY A 120 -44.88 0.82 -9.56
C GLY A 120 -46.09 -0.07 -9.22
N GLY A 121 -46.03 -0.82 -8.12
CA GLY A 121 -47.14 -1.64 -7.64
C GLY A 121 -48.39 -0.82 -7.29
N GLN A 122 -48.22 0.30 -6.57
CA GLN A 122 -49.34 1.19 -6.22
C GLN A 122 -49.99 1.85 -7.46
N ILE A 123 -49.21 2.16 -8.49
CA ILE A 123 -49.73 2.70 -9.75
C ILE A 123 -50.57 1.64 -10.47
N LEU A 124 -50.08 0.40 -10.53
CA LEU A 124 -50.82 -0.72 -11.14
C LEU A 124 -52.08 -1.08 -10.35
N GLU A 125 -52.03 -1.09 -9.02
CA GLU A 125 -53.21 -1.34 -8.17
C GLU A 125 -54.28 -0.25 -8.33
N ARG A 126 -53.87 1.03 -8.40
CA ARG A 126 -54.80 2.15 -8.67
C ARG A 126 -55.41 2.06 -10.07
N ALA A 127 -54.61 1.80 -11.10
CA ALA A 127 -55.11 1.63 -12.46
C ALA A 127 -56.10 0.45 -12.58
N GLY A 128 -55.80 -0.69 -11.94
CA GLY A 128 -56.69 -1.85 -11.95
C GLY A 128 -57.97 -1.69 -11.11
N SER A 129 -58.00 -0.78 -10.12
CA SER A 129 -59.19 -0.48 -9.34
C SER A 129 -60.10 0.55 -10.00
N ASP A 130 -59.53 1.51 -10.76
CA ASP A 130 -60.28 2.44 -11.59
C ASP A 130 -60.97 1.73 -12.78
N ASP A 131 -60.32 0.74 -13.40
CA ASP A 131 -60.90 -0.05 -14.51
C ASP A 131 -62.03 -1.00 -14.07
N ALA A 132 -62.10 -1.38 -12.79
CA ALA A 132 -63.12 -2.30 -12.26
C ALA A 132 -64.44 -1.61 -11.85
N GLN A 133 -64.49 -0.27 -11.88
CA GLN A 133 -65.65 0.55 -11.50
C GLN A 133 -66.40 1.17 -12.70
N ALA A 134 -65.98 0.88 -13.94
CA ALA A 134 -66.64 1.30 -15.18
C ALA A 134 -67.51 0.18 -15.79
#